data_AF-R7V693-F1
#
_entry.id   AF-R7V693-F1
#
_cell.length_a   1.000
_cell.length_b   1.000
_cell.length_c   1.000
_cell.angle_alpha   90.00
_cell.angle_beta   90.00
_cell.angle_gamma   90.00
#
_symmetry.space_group_name_H-M   'P 1'
#
loop_
_entity.id
_entity.type
_entity.pdbx_description
1 polymer ?
#
loop_
_entity_poly.entity_id
_entity_poly.type
_entity_poly.pdbx_seq_one_letter_code
_entity_poly.pdbx_strand_id
1 'polypeptide(L)'
;MNKPSYIQPFPYRIEDHINTVGSGPVTHHVIPDIPPWHLVQPEVDLSLTSFKKDSKSALTIRSEFEDALDRYPDSTLFYTDGSKSEDSVACSFFSNRLRLKMKLPVQMSVFTSELIAILSALKCVEVDNEQHQFVICSDALSAIMAIHGMDVRHPYVLKVLYAIKSIYQQEKIVVFMWCPPHVGIPGNEMADTLAKEALSSTNLAELTVRASDLRCLIKKYIRSR
;
A
#
# COMPACT_ATOMS: atom_id res chain seq x y z
N MET A 1 -38.60 24.01 -4.29
CA MET A 1 -37.69 23.40 -3.30
C MET A 1 -36.25 23.60 -3.75
N ASN A 2 -35.63 24.70 -3.32
CA ASN A 2 -34.20 24.96 -3.59
C ASN A 2 -33.38 24.01 -2.73
N LYS A 3 -32.76 23.00 -3.35
CA LYS A 3 -31.73 22.22 -2.66
C LYS A 3 -30.56 23.16 -2.35
N PRO A 4 -30.01 23.13 -1.12
CA PRO A 4 -28.83 23.91 -0.79
C PRO A 4 -27.69 23.53 -1.76
N SER A 5 -26.86 24.52 -2.07
CA SER A 5 -25.85 24.48 -3.14
C SER A 5 -25.09 23.15 -3.17
N TYR A 6 -25.21 22.43 -4.28
CA TYR A 6 -24.45 21.22 -4.52
C TYR A 6 -22.96 21.57 -4.58
N ILE A 7 -22.21 21.21 -3.54
CA ILE A 7 -20.75 21.37 -3.53
C ILE A 7 -20.16 20.18 -4.27
N GLN A 8 -19.52 20.45 -5.41
CA GLN A 8 -18.86 19.41 -6.19
C GLN A 8 -17.79 18.67 -5.36
N PRO A 9 -17.62 17.34 -5.57
CA PRO A 9 -16.56 16.57 -4.93
C PRO A 9 -15.18 17.18 -5.21
N PHE A 10 -14.26 17.01 -4.25
CA PHE A 10 -12.93 17.63 -4.29
C PHE A 10 -12.18 17.45 -5.64
N PRO A 11 -12.14 16.26 -6.27
CA PRO A 11 -11.42 16.06 -7.53
C PRO A 11 -11.88 17.02 -8.66
N TYR A 12 -13.19 17.23 -8.80
CA TYR A 12 -13.74 18.13 -9.82
C TYR A 12 -13.48 19.60 -9.51
N ARG A 13 -13.43 19.97 -8.22
CA ARG A 13 -13.15 21.35 -7.79
C ARG A 13 -11.71 21.80 -8.07
N ILE A 14 -10.81 20.87 -8.34
CA ILE A 14 -9.39 21.17 -8.55
C ILE A 14 -8.93 20.93 -9.98
N GLU A 15 -9.84 20.55 -10.88
CA GLU A 15 -9.51 20.17 -12.27
C GLU A 15 -8.74 21.29 -13.01
N ASP A 16 -9.20 22.54 -12.88
CA ASP A 16 -8.52 23.73 -13.43
C ASP A 16 -7.13 23.96 -12.82
N HIS A 17 -6.95 23.58 -11.55
CA HIS A 17 -5.68 23.74 -10.84
C HIS A 17 -4.70 22.60 -11.13
N ILE A 18 -5.19 21.38 -11.36
CA ILE A 18 -4.37 20.19 -11.64
C ILE A 18 -3.46 20.43 -12.84
N ASN A 19 -4.02 20.94 -13.94
CA ASN A 19 -3.30 21.24 -15.18
C ASN A 19 -2.24 22.33 -14.99
N THR A 20 -2.48 23.26 -14.07
CA THR A 20 -1.58 24.40 -13.81
C THR A 20 -0.40 24.02 -12.90
N VAL A 21 -0.58 23.05 -12.01
CA VAL A 21 0.42 22.66 -11.00
C VAL A 21 1.38 21.57 -11.55
N GLY A 22 1.27 21.19 -12.83
CA GLY A 22 2.20 20.24 -13.47
C GLY A 22 2.14 18.83 -12.87
N SER A 23 0.97 18.43 -12.38
CA SER A 23 0.78 17.07 -11.84
C SER A 23 0.76 16.08 -13.01
N GLY A 24 1.43 14.92 -12.88
CA GLY A 24 1.26 13.81 -13.83
C GLY A 24 -0.20 13.34 -13.91
N PRO A 25 -0.52 12.26 -14.66
CA PRO A 25 -1.90 11.86 -14.90
C PRO A 25 -2.65 11.62 -13.58
N VAL A 26 -3.76 12.36 -13.38
CA VAL A 26 -4.56 12.32 -12.16
C VAL A 26 -5.75 11.39 -12.33
N THR A 27 -5.91 10.45 -11.39
CA THR A 27 -7.10 9.59 -11.35
C THR A 27 -8.24 10.28 -10.60
N HIS A 28 -9.37 10.42 -11.31
CA HIS A 28 -10.65 10.84 -10.76
C HIS A 28 -11.37 9.63 -10.15
N HIS A 29 -12.56 9.83 -9.58
CA HIS A 29 -13.37 8.76 -8.97
C HIS A 29 -13.37 7.50 -9.84
N VAL A 30 -13.00 6.36 -9.25
CA VAL A 30 -13.02 5.06 -9.93
C VAL A 30 -14.30 4.35 -9.55
N ILE A 31 -15.09 3.97 -10.56
CA ILE A 31 -16.21 3.05 -10.41
C ILE A 31 -15.64 1.65 -10.71
N PRO A 32 -15.73 0.67 -9.79
CA PRO A 32 -15.32 -0.68 -10.09
C PRO A 32 -16.14 -1.26 -11.24
N ASP A 33 -15.46 -1.82 -12.26
CA ASP A 33 -16.10 -2.55 -13.35
C ASP A 33 -16.65 -3.91 -12.89
N ILE A 34 -16.12 -4.42 -11.77
CA ILE A 34 -16.56 -5.65 -11.13
C ILE A 34 -17.46 -5.27 -9.95
N PRO A 35 -18.67 -5.83 -9.86
CA PRO A 35 -19.53 -5.56 -8.72
C PRO A 35 -18.88 -6.09 -7.42
N PRO A 36 -19.08 -5.41 -6.27
CA PRO A 36 -18.37 -5.74 -5.04
C PRO A 36 -18.53 -7.19 -4.57
N TRP A 37 -19.68 -7.82 -4.84
CA TRP A 37 -19.95 -9.22 -4.46
C TRP A 37 -19.20 -10.27 -5.30
N HIS A 38 -18.45 -9.85 -6.32
CA HIS A 38 -17.53 -10.73 -7.07
C HIS A 38 -16.07 -10.55 -6.64
N LEU A 39 -15.78 -9.69 -5.66
CA LEU A 39 -14.46 -9.56 -5.07
C LEU A 39 -14.22 -10.68 -4.06
N VAL A 40 -12.95 -11.05 -3.91
CA VAL A 40 -12.52 -12.03 -2.92
C VAL A 40 -12.19 -11.29 -1.63
N GLN A 41 -12.75 -11.72 -0.51
CA GLN A 41 -12.44 -11.15 0.81
C GLN A 41 -10.97 -11.40 1.13
N PRO A 42 -10.15 -10.36 1.36
CA PRO A 42 -8.74 -10.56 1.70
C PRO A 42 -8.58 -11.21 3.07
N GLU A 43 -7.75 -12.26 3.13
CA GLU A 43 -7.32 -12.88 4.38
C GLU A 43 -6.31 -11.99 5.09
N VAL A 44 -6.59 -11.66 6.34
CA VAL A 44 -5.70 -10.80 7.15
C VAL A 44 -5.41 -11.44 8.49
N ASP A 45 -4.17 -11.30 8.92
CA ASP A 45 -3.71 -11.69 10.24
C ASP A 45 -3.29 -10.48 11.06
N LEU A 46 -4.15 -10.15 12.02
CA LEU A 46 -4.01 -9.00 12.91
C LEU A 46 -3.75 -9.43 14.36
N SER A 47 -3.41 -10.71 14.61
CA SER A 47 -3.20 -11.24 15.97
C SER A 47 -2.23 -10.37 16.79
N LEU A 48 -1.19 -9.89 16.12
CA LEU A 48 -0.13 -9.07 16.71
C LEU A 48 -0.55 -7.61 17.00
N THR A 49 -1.71 -7.15 16.53
CA THR A 49 -2.21 -5.79 16.80
C THR A 49 -2.78 -5.62 18.20
N SER A 50 -3.17 -6.72 18.85
CA SER A 50 -3.83 -6.72 20.16
C SER A 50 -2.87 -6.55 21.34
N PHE A 51 -1.56 -6.53 21.10
CA PHE A 51 -0.57 -6.42 22.16
C PHE A 51 -0.48 -4.99 22.72
N LYS A 52 -0.67 -4.85 24.03
CA LYS A 52 -0.43 -3.60 24.75
C LYS A 52 1.06 -3.23 24.62
N LYS A 53 1.33 -2.05 24.05
CA LYS A 53 2.66 -1.49 23.77
C LYS A 53 3.58 -1.32 25.01
N ASP A 54 3.04 -1.45 26.22
CA ASP A 54 3.69 -0.92 27.43
C ASP A 54 4.52 -1.90 28.28
N SER A 55 4.86 -3.11 27.82
CA SER A 55 5.78 -3.94 28.64
C SER A 55 6.64 -5.00 27.94
N LYS A 56 6.55 -5.17 26.62
CA LYS A 56 7.28 -6.23 25.92
C LYS A 56 8.58 -5.70 25.31
N SER A 57 9.68 -6.42 25.54
CA SER A 57 10.96 -6.13 24.88
C SER A 57 10.85 -6.37 23.37
N ALA A 58 11.69 -5.70 22.56
CA ALA A 58 11.74 -5.91 21.11
C ALA A 58 11.97 -7.39 20.74
N LEU A 59 12.79 -8.10 21.54
CA LEU A 59 13.03 -9.54 21.38
C LEU A 59 11.75 -10.36 21.57
N THR A 60 10.93 -10.01 22.56
CA THR A 60 9.65 -10.69 22.79
C THR A 60 8.69 -10.47 21.62
N ILE A 61 8.58 -9.23 21.12
CA ILE A 61 7.71 -8.91 19.97
C ILE A 61 8.18 -9.65 18.72
N ARG A 62 9.50 -9.71 18.50
CA ARG A 62 10.08 -10.46 17.39
C ARG A 62 9.79 -11.96 17.50
N SER A 63 9.96 -12.56 18.68
CA SER A 63 9.63 -13.98 18.91
C SER A 63 8.16 -14.26 18.60
N GLU A 64 7.26 -13.39 19.05
CA GLU A 64 5.82 -13.56 18.80
C GLU A 64 5.46 -13.40 17.31
N PHE A 65 6.19 -12.54 16.59
CA PHE A 65 6.06 -12.43 15.14
C PHE A 65 6.54 -13.70 14.44
N GLU A 66 7.66 -14.28 14.88
CA GLU A 66 8.15 -15.57 14.38
C GLU A 66 7.13 -16.70 14.68
N ASP A 67 6.58 -16.76 15.89
CA ASP A 67 5.51 -17.72 16.26
C ASP A 67 4.22 -17.50 15.43
N ALA A 68 3.91 -16.25 15.09
CA ALA A 68 2.78 -15.93 14.23
C ALA A 68 2.99 -16.45 12.80
N LEU A 69 4.21 -16.40 12.28
CA LEU A 69 4.58 -16.92 10.96
C LEU A 69 4.48 -18.46 10.89
N ASP A 70 4.68 -19.16 12.01
CA ASP A 70 4.55 -20.62 12.07
C ASP A 70 3.13 -21.13 11.75
N ARG A 71 2.12 -20.25 11.78
CA ARG A 71 0.75 -20.57 11.29
C ARG A 71 0.67 -20.70 9.76
N TYR A 72 1.69 -20.23 9.04
CA TYR A 72 1.77 -20.25 7.59
C TYR A 72 3.03 -20.99 7.14
N PRO A 73 3.15 -22.29 7.47
CA PRO A 73 4.30 -23.09 7.05
C PRO A 73 4.41 -23.11 5.52
N ASP A 74 5.63 -23.24 5.01
CA ASP A 74 5.95 -23.31 3.58
C ASP A 74 5.51 -22.09 2.74
N SER A 75 5.07 -21.01 3.39
CA SER A 75 4.70 -19.78 2.70
C SER A 75 5.92 -18.98 2.24
N THR A 76 5.82 -18.38 1.06
CA THR A 76 6.81 -17.41 0.60
C THR A 76 6.50 -16.04 1.20
N LEU A 77 7.46 -15.52 1.98
CA LEU A 77 7.33 -14.25 2.68
C LEU A 77 7.71 -13.07 1.77
N PHE A 78 6.87 -12.04 1.78
CA PHE A 78 7.14 -10.73 1.23
C PHE A 78 6.99 -9.69 2.34
N TYR A 79 7.94 -8.77 2.42
CA TYR A 79 7.91 -7.63 3.33
C TYR A 79 7.81 -6.36 2.48
N THR A 80 6.93 -5.44 2.86
CA THR A 80 6.65 -4.24 2.05
C THR A 80 6.78 -3.00 2.91
N ASP A 81 7.31 -1.92 2.32
CA ASP A 81 7.46 -0.63 3.01
C ASP A 81 7.28 0.55 2.05
N GLY A 82 6.73 1.65 2.58
CA GLY A 82 6.58 2.93 1.92
C GLY A 82 7.31 4.04 2.68
N SER A 83 8.24 4.72 2.00
CA SER A 83 9.02 5.80 2.61
C SER A 83 8.66 7.16 2.01
N LYS A 84 8.66 8.20 2.85
CA LYS A 84 8.45 9.59 2.42
C LYS A 84 9.39 10.54 3.15
N SER A 85 10.06 11.39 2.38
CA SER A 85 10.75 12.58 2.87
C SER A 85 10.01 13.85 2.45
N GLU A 86 10.58 15.03 2.71
CA GLU A 86 9.97 16.31 2.32
C GLU A 86 9.76 16.41 0.80
N ASP A 87 10.72 15.91 0.02
CA ASP A 87 10.76 16.09 -1.44
C ASP A 87 10.70 14.78 -2.24
N SER A 88 10.55 13.63 -1.58
CA SER A 88 10.56 12.33 -2.25
C SER A 88 9.61 11.34 -1.59
N VAL A 89 9.07 10.43 -2.40
CA VAL A 89 8.23 9.31 -1.97
C VAL A 89 8.77 8.07 -2.66
N ALA A 90 8.80 6.95 -1.96
CA ALA A 90 9.29 5.69 -2.48
C ALA A 90 8.54 4.52 -1.86
N CYS A 91 8.63 3.36 -2.49
CA CYS A 91 8.17 2.11 -1.93
C CYS A 91 9.14 0.99 -2.27
N SER A 92 9.06 -0.11 -1.52
CA SER A 92 9.85 -1.30 -1.76
C SER A 92 9.09 -2.57 -1.39
N PHE A 93 9.58 -3.69 -1.89
CA PHE A 93 9.34 -4.95 -1.20
C PHE A 93 10.63 -5.76 -1.16
N PHE A 94 10.71 -6.66 -0.18
CA PHE A 94 11.75 -7.64 -0.02
C PHE A 94 11.15 -9.04 0.18
N SER A 95 11.72 -10.01 -0.52
CA SER A 95 11.54 -11.43 -0.31
C SER A 95 12.93 -12.10 -0.44
N ASN A 96 13.09 -13.31 0.07
CA ASN A 96 14.38 -14.02 0.00
C ASN A 96 14.89 -14.20 -1.45
N ARG A 97 14.00 -14.25 -2.43
CA ARG A 97 14.33 -14.44 -3.86
C ARG A 97 14.32 -13.15 -4.67
N LEU A 98 13.51 -12.18 -4.27
CA LEU A 98 13.15 -11.02 -5.06
C LEU A 98 13.19 -9.76 -4.22
N ARG A 99 13.59 -8.65 -4.82
CA ARG A 99 13.51 -7.33 -4.19
C ARG A 99 13.17 -6.29 -5.23
N LEU A 100 12.43 -5.28 -4.81
CA LEU A 100 12.11 -4.12 -5.62
C LEU A 100 12.21 -2.87 -4.76
N LYS A 101 12.72 -1.80 -5.36
CA LYS A 101 12.67 -0.45 -4.80
C LYS A 101 12.34 0.52 -5.91
N MET A 102 11.43 1.45 -5.64
CA MET A 102 10.85 2.30 -6.67
C MET A 102 10.57 3.69 -6.13
N LYS A 103 11.03 4.72 -6.86
CA LYS A 103 10.68 6.10 -6.55
C LYS A 103 9.32 6.43 -7.13
N LEU A 104 8.51 7.10 -6.33
CA LEU A 104 7.13 7.46 -6.62
C LEU A 104 7.00 8.97 -6.82
N PRO A 105 5.93 9.42 -7.50
CA PRO A 105 5.60 10.84 -7.57
C PRO A 105 5.52 11.45 -6.16
N VAL A 106 6.22 12.58 -5.96
CA VAL A 106 6.35 13.26 -4.65
C VAL A 106 5.01 13.63 -4.01
N GLN A 107 3.98 13.76 -4.83
CA GLN A 107 2.63 14.09 -4.40
C GLN A 107 1.97 12.94 -3.63
N MET A 108 2.38 11.69 -3.85
CA MET A 108 1.76 10.52 -3.21
C MET A 108 1.89 10.56 -1.69
N SER A 109 0.86 10.07 -1.01
CA SER A 109 0.88 9.93 0.45
C SER A 109 1.69 8.70 0.88
N VAL A 110 2.14 8.64 2.13
CA VAL A 110 2.74 7.42 2.71
C VAL A 110 1.77 6.25 2.56
N PHE A 111 0.50 6.45 2.88
CA PHE A 111 -0.53 5.43 2.70
C PHE A 111 -0.61 4.91 1.24
N THR A 112 -0.47 5.79 0.26
CA THR A 112 -0.44 5.40 -1.16
C THR A 112 0.82 4.61 -1.51
N SER A 113 1.99 5.01 -0.98
CA SER A 113 3.24 4.26 -1.20
C SER A 113 3.18 2.85 -0.61
N GLU A 114 2.59 2.67 0.57
CA GLU A 114 2.38 1.36 1.19
C GLU A 114 1.50 0.44 0.32
N LEU A 115 0.39 0.97 -0.20
CA LEU A 115 -0.48 0.21 -1.11
C LEU A 115 0.23 -0.17 -2.43
N ILE A 116 1.11 0.69 -2.93
CA ILE A 116 1.90 0.39 -4.14
C ILE A 116 2.97 -0.66 -3.85
N ALA A 117 3.58 -0.63 -2.66
CA ALA A 117 4.50 -1.65 -2.18
C ALA A 117 3.83 -3.04 -2.18
N ILE A 118 2.65 -3.13 -1.55
CA ILE A 118 1.80 -4.33 -1.52
C ILE A 118 1.40 -4.79 -2.92
N LEU A 119 0.91 -3.86 -3.76
CA LEU A 119 0.54 -4.18 -5.14
C LEU A 119 1.73 -4.73 -5.94
N SER A 120 2.93 -4.21 -5.71
CA SER A 120 4.15 -4.68 -6.39
C SER A 120 4.53 -6.10 -5.96
N ALA A 121 4.40 -6.42 -4.67
CA ALA A 121 4.59 -7.79 -4.18
C ALA A 121 3.55 -8.75 -4.78
N LEU A 122 2.27 -8.36 -4.82
CA LEU A 122 1.20 -9.18 -5.42
C LEU A 122 1.43 -9.50 -6.90
N LYS A 123 2.00 -8.56 -7.67
CA LYS A 123 2.36 -8.83 -9.07
C LYS A 123 3.43 -9.92 -9.20
N CYS A 124 4.36 -10.02 -8.25
CA CYS A 124 5.33 -11.11 -8.22
C CYS A 124 4.65 -12.43 -7.85
N VAL A 125 3.74 -12.43 -6.88
CA VAL A 125 2.92 -13.60 -6.52
C VAL A 125 2.10 -14.11 -7.70
N GLU A 126 1.49 -13.20 -8.46
CA GLU A 126 0.66 -13.54 -9.61
C GLU A 126 1.42 -14.29 -10.70
N VAL A 127 2.71 -13.98 -10.92
CA VAL A 127 3.54 -14.63 -11.95
C VAL A 127 4.39 -15.79 -11.43
N ASP A 128 4.43 -16.02 -10.12
CA ASP A 128 5.15 -17.14 -9.51
C ASP A 128 4.40 -18.46 -9.80
N ASN A 129 5.03 -19.41 -10.49
CA ASN A 129 4.40 -20.71 -10.82
C ASN A 129 4.92 -21.86 -9.94
N GLU A 130 5.78 -21.56 -8.96
CA GLU A 130 6.42 -22.57 -8.10
C GLU A 130 5.72 -22.64 -6.74
N GLN A 131 5.23 -21.50 -6.24
CA GLN A 131 4.68 -21.37 -4.89
C GLN A 131 3.17 -21.14 -4.92
N HIS A 132 2.46 -21.69 -3.92
CA HIS A 132 1.00 -21.60 -3.81
C HIS A 132 0.52 -20.82 -2.58
N GLN A 133 1.40 -20.61 -1.60
CA GLN A 133 1.06 -19.91 -0.36
C GLN A 133 2.04 -18.77 -0.10
N PHE A 134 1.49 -17.60 0.21
CA PHE A 134 2.26 -16.37 0.38
C PHE A 134 1.78 -15.59 1.58
N VAL A 135 2.71 -14.94 2.28
CA VAL A 135 2.40 -13.98 3.35
C VAL A 135 3.02 -12.64 2.98
N ILE A 136 2.19 -11.61 2.91
CA ILE A 136 2.61 -10.22 2.71
C ILE A 136 2.59 -9.52 4.07
N CYS A 137 3.78 -9.32 4.61
CA CYS A 137 4.05 -8.61 5.85
C CYS A 137 4.18 -7.11 5.58
N SER A 138 3.37 -6.30 6.27
CA SER A 138 3.45 -4.84 6.22
C SER A 138 3.22 -4.26 7.61
N ASP A 139 3.98 -3.24 7.98
CA ASP A 139 3.77 -2.50 9.24
C ASP A 139 2.68 -1.42 9.12
N ALA A 140 2.24 -1.12 7.90
CA ALA A 140 1.17 -0.20 7.58
C ALA A 140 -0.21 -0.81 7.87
N LEU A 141 -0.58 -0.86 9.16
CA LEU A 141 -1.89 -1.33 9.60
C LEU A 141 -3.04 -0.63 8.88
N SER A 142 -2.89 0.66 8.56
CA SER A 142 -3.88 1.42 7.81
C SER A 142 -4.11 0.87 6.40
N ALA A 143 -3.05 0.44 5.69
CA ALA A 143 -3.13 -0.17 4.37
C ALA A 143 -3.81 -1.54 4.44
N ILE A 144 -3.40 -2.40 5.38
CA ILE A 144 -4.02 -3.71 5.61
C ILE A 144 -5.52 -3.56 5.91
N MET A 145 -5.89 -2.65 6.80
CA MET A 145 -7.29 -2.39 7.14
C MET A 145 -8.11 -1.85 5.96
N ALA A 146 -7.52 -1.00 5.12
CA ALA A 146 -8.19 -0.49 3.93
C ALA A 146 -8.43 -1.59 2.87
N ILE A 147 -7.48 -2.52 2.73
CA ILE A 147 -7.61 -3.71 1.88
C ILE A 147 -8.71 -4.63 2.45
N HIS A 148 -8.63 -4.97 3.73
CA HIS A 148 -9.59 -5.85 4.40
C HIS A 148 -11.03 -5.30 4.35
N GLY A 149 -11.19 -4.00 4.58
CA GLY A 149 -12.47 -3.30 4.48
C GLY A 149 -12.94 -3.05 3.04
N MET A 150 -12.17 -3.48 2.04
CA MET A 150 -12.44 -3.30 0.61
C MET A 150 -12.83 -1.86 0.26
N ASP A 151 -12.03 -0.87 0.67
CA ASP A 151 -12.29 0.55 0.33
C ASP A 151 -12.02 0.83 -1.16
N VAL A 152 -12.93 0.37 -2.02
CA VAL A 152 -12.86 0.49 -3.49
C VAL A 152 -12.84 1.92 -4.00
N ARG A 153 -13.11 2.92 -3.13
CA ARG A 153 -12.99 4.34 -3.47
C ARG A 153 -11.54 4.76 -3.63
N HIS A 154 -10.59 3.99 -3.09
CA HIS A 154 -9.16 4.20 -3.28
C HIS A 154 -8.66 3.37 -4.47
N PRO A 155 -8.11 4.01 -5.54
CA PRO A 155 -7.76 3.32 -6.78
C PRO A 155 -6.71 2.23 -6.58
N TYR A 156 -5.75 2.42 -5.67
CA TYR A 156 -4.76 1.39 -5.37
C TYR A 156 -5.29 0.25 -4.51
N VAL A 157 -6.31 0.50 -3.65
CA VAL A 157 -6.98 -0.60 -2.94
C VAL A 157 -7.74 -1.44 -3.97
N LEU A 158 -8.46 -0.82 -4.90
CA LEU A 158 -9.15 -1.54 -5.97
C LEU A 158 -8.18 -2.37 -6.83
N LYS A 159 -7.02 -1.81 -7.22
CA LYS A 159 -5.98 -2.56 -7.94
C LYS A 159 -5.46 -3.76 -7.14
N VAL A 160 -5.26 -3.60 -5.83
CA VAL A 160 -4.89 -4.71 -4.93
C VAL A 160 -5.97 -5.79 -4.92
N LEU A 161 -7.25 -5.41 -4.79
CA LEU A 161 -8.37 -6.37 -4.80
C LEU A 161 -8.50 -7.13 -6.12
N TYR A 162 -8.22 -6.47 -7.26
CA TYR A 162 -8.17 -7.15 -8.56
C TYR A 162 -7.01 -8.13 -8.65
N ALA A 163 -5.83 -7.78 -8.15
CA ALA A 163 -4.69 -8.71 -8.09
C ALA A 163 -5.01 -9.91 -7.19
N ILE A 164 -5.59 -9.69 -6.01
CA ILE A 164 -6.03 -10.77 -5.10
C ILE A 164 -7.03 -11.70 -5.81
N LYS A 165 -8.01 -11.14 -6.53
CA LYS A 165 -8.98 -11.94 -7.29
C LYS A 165 -8.29 -12.79 -8.34
N SER A 166 -7.35 -12.23 -9.11
CA SER A 166 -6.59 -12.95 -10.14
C SER A 166 -5.77 -14.09 -9.52
N ILE A 167 -5.06 -13.81 -8.42
CA ILE A 167 -4.26 -14.80 -7.68
C ILE A 167 -5.16 -15.93 -7.13
N TYR A 168 -6.31 -15.59 -6.58
CA TYR A 168 -7.28 -16.58 -6.09
C TYR A 168 -7.80 -17.49 -7.22
N GLN A 169 -8.03 -16.95 -8.42
CA GLN A 169 -8.42 -17.73 -9.59
C GLN A 169 -7.33 -18.70 -10.08
N GLN A 170 -6.07 -18.50 -9.66
CA GLN A 170 -4.96 -19.41 -9.89
C GLN A 170 -4.76 -20.40 -8.73
N GLU A 171 -5.73 -20.51 -7.82
CA GLU A 171 -5.70 -21.41 -6.65
C GLU A 171 -4.53 -21.13 -5.69
N LYS A 172 -4.02 -19.89 -5.68
CA LYS A 172 -3.00 -19.42 -4.74
C LYS A 172 -3.64 -18.74 -3.53
N ILE A 173 -2.96 -18.85 -2.39
CA ILE A 173 -3.38 -18.27 -1.11
C ILE A 173 -2.45 -17.12 -0.75
N VAL A 174 -3.02 -15.97 -0.42
CA VAL A 174 -2.30 -14.79 0.06
C VAL A 174 -2.90 -14.31 1.36
N VAL A 175 -2.05 -14.19 2.39
CA VAL A 175 -2.41 -13.63 3.69
C VAL A 175 -1.67 -12.31 3.90
N PHE A 176 -2.39 -11.27 4.30
CA PHE A 176 -1.78 -10.00 4.72
C PHE A 176 -1.56 -10.03 6.23
N MET A 177 -0.31 -10.03 6.67
CA MET A 177 0.05 -10.07 8.09
C MET A 177 0.56 -8.70 8.53
N TRP A 178 0.04 -8.21 9.66
CA TRP A 178 0.62 -7.01 10.27
C TRP A 178 1.98 -7.32 10.89
N CYS A 179 3.01 -6.58 10.47
CA CYS A 179 4.36 -6.68 10.99
C CYS A 179 4.63 -5.54 12.00
N PRO A 180 5.11 -5.82 13.22
CA PRO A 180 5.50 -4.76 14.13
C PRO A 180 6.68 -3.93 13.58
N PRO A 181 6.58 -2.58 13.56
CA PRO A 181 7.67 -1.73 13.06
C PRO A 181 8.81 -1.64 14.08
N HIS A 182 10.05 -1.53 13.58
CA HIS A 182 11.27 -1.19 14.35
C HIS A 182 11.59 -2.12 15.53
N VAL A 183 11.31 -3.42 15.39
CA VAL A 183 11.67 -4.44 16.38
C VAL A 183 12.79 -5.37 15.89
N GLY A 184 13.45 -5.04 14.77
CA GLY A 184 14.58 -5.82 14.26
C GLY A 184 14.18 -7.12 13.54
N ILE A 185 13.00 -7.13 12.89
CA ILE A 185 12.58 -8.22 11.99
C ILE A 185 13.35 -8.06 10.68
N PRO A 186 14.27 -8.98 10.31
CA PRO A 186 15.21 -8.76 9.21
C PRO A 186 14.57 -8.41 7.87
N GLY A 187 13.44 -9.06 7.53
CA GLY A 187 12.72 -8.78 6.28
C GLY A 187 12.10 -7.39 6.24
N ASN A 188 11.55 -6.93 7.36
CA ASN A 188 10.95 -5.59 7.48
C ASN A 188 12.02 -4.50 7.43
N GLU A 189 13.11 -4.67 8.18
CA GLU A 189 14.25 -3.72 8.16
C GLU A 189 14.87 -3.62 6.76
N MET A 190 14.90 -4.72 6.00
CA MET A 190 15.35 -4.72 4.61
C MET A 190 14.40 -3.96 3.68
N ALA A 191 13.08 -4.14 3.83
CA ALA A 191 12.10 -3.38 3.06
C ALA A 191 12.23 -1.87 3.35
N ASP A 192 12.28 -1.47 4.63
CA ASP A 192 12.49 -0.07 5.04
C ASP A 192 13.78 0.53 4.47
N THR A 193 14.89 -0.23 4.55
CA THR A 193 16.17 0.18 3.97
C THR A 193 16.05 0.41 2.46
N LEU A 194 15.43 -0.52 1.73
CA LEU A 194 15.24 -0.42 0.29
C LEU A 194 14.35 0.78 -0.10
N ALA A 195 13.30 1.06 0.68
CA ALA A 195 12.41 2.18 0.42
C ALA A 195 13.15 3.52 0.64
N LYS A 196 13.93 3.63 1.73
CA LYS A 196 14.78 4.79 2.00
C LYS A 196 15.84 5.01 0.91
N GLU A 197 16.47 3.94 0.43
CA GLU A 197 17.40 4.02 -0.70
C GLU A 197 16.73 4.49 -1.98
N ALA A 198 15.47 4.13 -2.23
CA ALA A 198 14.75 4.55 -3.42
C ALA A 198 14.37 6.04 -3.43
N LEU A 199 14.37 6.72 -2.27
CA LEU A 199 14.11 8.16 -2.21
C LEU A 199 15.11 8.98 -3.05
N SER A 200 16.37 8.53 -3.11
CA SER A 200 17.45 9.15 -3.89
C SER A 200 17.56 8.62 -5.33
N SER A 201 16.72 7.66 -5.73
CA SER A 201 16.71 7.14 -7.10
C SER A 201 16.37 8.23 -8.11
N THR A 202 16.93 8.11 -9.32
CA THR A 202 16.63 8.98 -10.47
C THR A 202 15.49 8.44 -11.32
N ASN A 203 15.18 7.16 -11.22
CA ASN A 203 14.12 6.52 -12.02
C ASN A 203 12.77 6.62 -11.30
N LEU A 204 11.92 7.50 -11.81
CA LEU A 204 10.59 7.77 -11.29
C LEU A 204 9.57 6.82 -11.95
N ALA A 205 8.74 6.18 -11.15
CA ALA A 205 7.67 5.33 -11.65
C ALA A 205 6.59 6.15 -12.38
N GLU A 206 6.22 5.70 -13.57
CA GLU A 206 5.10 6.25 -14.32
C GLU A 206 3.77 5.75 -13.73
N LEU A 207 3.30 6.46 -12.70
CA LEU A 207 2.09 6.11 -11.97
C LEU A 207 1.12 7.28 -11.91
N THR A 208 -0.18 6.95 -11.91
CA THR A 208 -1.25 7.93 -11.78
C THR A 208 -1.42 8.40 -10.34
N VAL A 209 -1.36 9.71 -10.11
CA VAL A 209 -1.55 10.28 -8.77
C VAL A 209 -3.04 10.44 -8.48
N ARG A 210 -3.47 10.12 -7.26
CA ARG A 210 -4.86 10.33 -6.84
C ARG A 210 -5.11 11.81 -6.53
N ALA A 211 -6.26 12.34 -6.94
CA ALA A 211 -6.65 13.71 -6.63
C ALA A 211 -6.54 14.09 -5.13
N SER A 212 -6.85 13.18 -4.19
CA SER A 212 -6.72 13.46 -2.75
C SER A 212 -5.29 13.70 -2.30
N ASP A 213 -4.31 13.08 -2.96
CA ASP A 213 -2.90 13.20 -2.61
C ASP A 213 -2.36 14.58 -2.99
N LEU A 214 -2.99 15.22 -3.99
CA LEU A 214 -2.73 16.60 -4.40
C LEU A 214 -3.29 17.66 -3.42
N ARG A 215 -4.07 17.27 -2.40
CA ARG A 215 -4.71 18.23 -1.48
C ARG A 215 -3.73 19.21 -0.85
N CYS A 216 -2.56 18.71 -0.42
CA CYS A 216 -1.55 19.56 0.22
C CYS A 216 -0.96 20.56 -0.79
N LEU A 217 -0.58 20.06 -1.97
CA LEU A 217 0.00 20.84 -3.07
C LEU A 217 -0.94 21.96 -3.53
N ILE A 218 -2.21 21.63 -3.76
CA ILE A 218 -3.21 22.59 -4.24
C ILE A 218 -3.54 23.64 -3.19
N LYS A 219 -3.63 23.26 -1.90
CA LYS A 219 -3.79 24.23 -0.81
C LYS A 219 -2.63 25.22 -0.74
N LYS A 220 -1.39 24.77 -0.97
CA LYS A 220 -0.22 25.66 -1.03
C LYS A 220 -0.33 26.63 -2.20
N TYR A 221 -0.64 26.12 -3.41
CA TYR A 221 -0.82 26.94 -4.62
C TYR A 221 -1.91 28.02 -4.46
N ILE A 222 -3.07 27.66 -3.91
CA ILE A 222 -4.18 28.61 -3.69
C ILE A 222 -3.79 29.69 -2.67
N ARG A 223 -2.97 29.35 -1.66
CA ARG A 223 -2.51 30.31 -0.64
C ARG A 223 -1.39 31.23 -1.11
N SER A 224 -0.62 30.83 -2.12
CA SER A 224 0.45 31.63 -2.72
C SER A 224 -0.02 32.60 -3.79
N ARG A 225 -1.31 32.59 -4.11
CA ARG A 225 -1.96 33.45 -5.10
C ARG A 225 -2.73 34.56 -4.41
#